data_AF-A0AAE0DHJ6-F1
#
_entry.id   AF-A0AAE0DHJ6-F1
#
_cell.length_a   1.000
_cell.length_b   1.000
_cell.length_c   1.000
_cell.angle_alpha   90.00
_cell.angle_beta   90.00
_cell.angle_gamma   90.00
#
_symmetry.space_group_name_H-M   'P 1'
#
loop_
_entity.id
_entity.type
_entity.pdbx_description
1 polymer ?
#
loop_
_entity_poly.entity_id
_entity_poly.type
_entity_poly.pdbx_seq_one_letter_code
_entity_poly.pdbx_strand_id
1 'polypeptide(L)'
;MSGDEIFLFGFSRGAFTARSIAGLIDGVGLLTKAGLNYLAEVFKDFENRENPRYRPKYPNTPFPDKPSALDPNYKIQLQSVRKLIINFENKSLIRISAIYQDLIFPSRW
;
A
#
# COMPACT_ATOMS: atom_id res chain seq x y z
N MET A 1 24.76 4.03 8.09
CA MET A 1 24.02 2.99 7.34
C MET A 1 23.24 2.17 8.34
N SER A 2 21.96 2.49 8.53
CA SER A 2 20.99 1.60 9.18
C SER A 2 19.61 2.13 8.78
N GLY A 3 19.13 1.68 7.63
CA GLY A 3 17.73 1.87 7.25
C GLY A 3 16.91 0.74 7.85
N ASP A 4 15.65 1.02 8.20
CA ASP A 4 14.72 -0.01 8.66
C ASP A 4 14.27 -0.87 7.48
N GLU A 5 14.14 -2.18 7.71
CA GLU A 5 13.67 -3.15 6.72
C GLU A 5 12.30 -3.70 7.13
N ILE A 6 11.39 -3.80 6.16
CA ILE A 6 10.05 -4.38 6.36
C ILE A 6 9.97 -5.68 5.56
N PHE A 7 9.71 -6.79 6.27
CA PHE A 7 9.48 -8.10 5.68
C PHE A 7 7.99 -8.44 5.73
N LEU A 8 7.40 -8.75 4.58
CA LEU A 8 6.00 -9.19 4.47
C LEU A 8 5.96 -10.67 4.09
N PHE A 9 5.25 -11.47 4.88
CA PHE A 9 5.06 -12.90 4.62
C PHE A 9 3.58 -13.19 4.38
N GLY A 10 3.28 -14.10 3.45
CA GLY A 10 1.91 -14.51 3.15
C GLY A 10 1.87 -15.90 2.54
N PHE A 11 0.87 -16.70 2.90
CA PHE A 11 0.68 -18.08 2.44
C PHE A 11 -0.67 -18.25 1.74
N SER A 12 -0.72 -19.03 0.65
CA SER A 12 -1.93 -19.21 -0.17
C SER A 12 -2.55 -17.86 -0.55
N ARG A 13 -3.81 -17.59 -0.22
CA ARG A 13 -4.47 -16.29 -0.40
C ARG A 13 -3.77 -15.13 0.34
N GLY A 14 -3.03 -15.41 1.41
CA GLY A 14 -2.24 -14.42 2.14
C GLY A 14 -1.07 -13.85 1.33
N ALA A 15 -0.54 -14.59 0.36
CA ALA A 15 0.54 -14.08 -0.51
C ALA A 15 0.04 -12.93 -1.41
N PHE A 16 -1.21 -13.01 -1.89
CA PHE A 16 -1.85 -11.91 -2.63
C PHE A 16 -1.97 -10.66 -1.75
N THR A 17 -2.45 -10.81 -0.51
CA THR A 17 -2.54 -9.71 0.45
C THR A 17 -1.18 -9.06 0.72
N ALA A 18 -0.14 -9.87 0.96
CA ALA A 18 1.22 -9.37 1.18
C ALA A 18 1.73 -8.55 -0.02
N ARG A 19 1.48 -9.02 -1.25
CA ARG A 19 1.85 -8.30 -2.48
C ARG A 19 1.08 -6.99 -2.65
N SER A 20 -0.21 -6.98 -2.33
CA SER A 20 -1.04 -5.77 -2.41
C SER A 20 -0.59 -4.72 -1.39
N ILE A 21 -0.26 -5.12 -0.17
CA ILE A 21 0.28 -4.22 0.86
C ILE A 21 1.65 -3.70 0.46
N ALA A 22 2.53 -4.57 -0.04
CA ALA A 22 3.82 -4.18 -0.59
C ALA A 22 3.70 -3.09 -1.66
N GLY A 23 2.81 -3.28 -2.64
CA GLY A 23 2.54 -2.29 -3.68
C GLY A 23 1.99 -0.98 -3.09
N LEU A 24 1.11 -1.05 -2.09
CA LEU A 24 0.59 0.14 -1.41
C LEU A 24 1.72 0.91 -0.70
N ILE A 25 2.62 0.24 0.00
CA ILE A 25 3.75 0.88 0.70
C ILE A 25 4.70 1.53 -0.29
N ASP A 26 5.02 0.86 -1.41
CA ASP A 26 5.88 1.40 -2.47
C ASP A 26 5.23 2.59 -3.20
N GLY A 27 3.94 2.47 -3.50
CA GLY A 27 3.18 3.49 -4.23
C GLY A 27 2.79 4.69 -3.39
N VAL A 28 2.29 4.49 -2.17
CA VAL A 28 1.72 5.55 -1.31
C VAL A 28 2.63 5.91 -0.15
N GLY A 29 3.31 4.93 0.42
CA GLY A 29 4.10 5.08 1.64
C GLY A 29 3.48 4.39 2.86
N LEU A 30 4.22 4.38 3.98
CA LEU A 30 3.75 3.80 5.23
C LEU A 30 2.84 4.78 5.97
N LEU A 31 1.58 4.39 6.22
CA LEU A 31 0.61 5.21 6.95
C LEU A 31 0.94 5.29 8.45
N THR A 32 0.64 6.44 9.06
CA THR A 32 0.64 6.59 10.51
C THR A 32 -0.49 5.78 11.15
N LYS A 33 -0.44 5.57 12.46
CA LYS A 33 -1.58 4.97 13.21
C LYS A 33 -2.90 5.73 12.96
N ALA A 34 -2.84 7.06 12.87
CA ALA A 34 -4.00 7.89 12.53
C ALA A 34 -4.37 7.84 11.04
N GLY A 35 -3.41 7.54 10.16
CA GLY A 35 -3.62 7.30 8.74
C GLY A 35 -4.31 5.96 8.45
N LEU A 36 -4.05 4.94 9.28
CA LEU A 36 -4.69 3.61 9.15
C LEU A 36 -6.23 3.66 9.25
N ASN A 37 -6.79 4.67 9.93
CA ASN A 37 -8.25 4.90 9.93
C ASN A 37 -8.82 5.12 8.53
N TYR A 38 -7.98 5.50 7.56
CA TYR A 38 -8.34 5.74 6.17
C TYR A 38 -7.77 4.69 5.23
N LEU A 39 -7.21 3.59 5.76
CA LEU A 39 -6.56 2.56 4.97
C LEU A 39 -7.47 2.03 3.86
N ALA A 40 -8.74 1.77 4.15
CA ALA A 40 -9.69 1.26 3.15
C ALA A 40 -9.87 2.24 1.98
N GLU A 41 -9.98 3.54 2.26
CA GLU A 41 -10.13 4.57 1.23
C GLU A 41 -8.86 4.74 0.41
N VAL A 42 -7.72 4.86 1.09
CA VAL A 42 -6.40 5.01 0.45
C VAL A 42 -6.07 3.78 -0.40
N PHE A 43 -6.38 2.58 0.08
CA PHE A 43 -6.19 1.35 -0.67
C PHE A 43 -7.09 1.31 -1.91
N LYS A 44 -8.34 1.74 -1.80
CA LYS A 44 -9.27 1.76 -2.94
C LYS A 44 -8.87 2.79 -4.00
N ASP A 45 -8.38 3.96 -3.58
CA ASP A 45 -7.78 4.94 -4.48
C ASP A 45 -6.55 4.34 -5.20
N PHE A 46 -5.69 3.66 -4.45
CA PHE A 46 -4.49 3.00 -4.98
C PHE A 46 -4.82 1.87 -5.97
N GLU A 47 -5.81 1.02 -5.68
CA GLU A 47 -6.27 -0.04 -6.58
C GLU A 47 -6.81 0.53 -7.90
N ASN A 48 -7.46 1.70 -7.85
CA ASN A 48 -8.08 2.32 -9.01
C ASN A 48 -7.23 3.42 -9.65
N ARG A 49 -5.95 3.54 -9.26
CA ARG A 49 -5.07 4.65 -9.66
C ARG A 49 -4.90 4.80 -11.18
N GLU A 50 -5.03 3.70 -11.93
CA GLU A 50 -4.94 3.64 -13.40
C GLU A 50 -6.30 3.77 -14.11
N ASN A 51 -7.40 3.86 -13.37
CA ASN A 51 -8.73 3.98 -13.93
C ASN A 51 -9.17 5.46 -14.00
N PRO A 52 -9.16 6.10 -15.18
CA PRO A 52 -9.51 7.53 -15.30
C PRO A 52 -10.99 7.82 -14.99
N ARG A 53 -11.84 6.78 -15.01
CA ARG A 53 -13.27 6.88 -14.69
C ARG A 53 -13.58 6.60 -13.23
N TYR A 54 -12.57 6.25 -12.43
CA TYR A 54 -12.77 6.04 -11.00
C TYR A 54 -13.23 7.34 -10.34
N ARG A 55 -14.23 7.21 -9.47
CA ARG A 55 -14.72 8.27 -8.61
C ARG A 55 -14.76 7.73 -7.18
N PRO A 56 -14.00 8.30 -6.25
CA PRO A 56 -13.98 7.83 -4.87
C PRO A 56 -15.35 8.01 -4.24
N LYS A 57 -15.75 7.05 -3.40
CA LYS A 57 -17.01 7.14 -2.64
C LYS A 57 -17.01 8.33 -1.68
N TYR A 58 -15.83 8.65 -1.13
CA TYR A 58 -15.59 9.79 -0.26
C TYR A 58 -14.49 10.68 -0.86
N PRO A 59 -14.83 11.66 -1.71
CA PRO A 59 -13.85 12.47 -2.42
C PRO A 59 -13.04 13.40 -1.51
N ASN A 60 -13.57 13.71 -0.32
CA ASN A 60 -12.91 14.59 0.66
C ASN A 60 -12.23 13.82 1.81
N THR A 61 -12.09 12.50 1.66
CA THR A 61 -11.46 11.63 2.66
C THR A 61 -10.28 10.90 2.00
N PRO A 62 -9.06 10.95 2.57
CA PRO A 62 -8.70 11.52 3.87
C PRO A 62 -8.51 13.05 3.91
N PHE A 63 -8.57 13.73 2.76
CA PHE A 63 -8.45 15.19 2.65
C PHE A 63 -9.31 15.70 1.47
N PRO A 64 -9.66 17.00 1.44
CA PRO A 64 -10.48 17.61 0.39
C PRO A 64 -9.81 17.55 -0.99
N ASP A 65 -10.63 17.47 -2.05
CA ASP A 65 -10.20 17.58 -3.46
C ASP A 65 -9.05 16.63 -3.82
N LYS A 66 -9.12 15.38 -3.31
CA LYS A 66 -8.02 14.43 -3.47
C LYS A 66 -7.78 14.08 -4.95
N PRO A 67 -6.53 14.16 -5.44
CA PRO A 67 -6.22 13.78 -6.81
C PRO A 67 -6.16 12.24 -6.94
N SER A 68 -5.87 11.75 -8.15
CA SER A 68 -5.57 10.32 -8.33
C SER A 68 -4.37 9.90 -7.47
N ALA A 69 -4.35 8.66 -6.99
CA ALA A 69 -3.20 8.11 -6.27
C ALA A 69 -1.91 8.01 -7.11
N LEU A 70 -1.98 8.21 -8.43
CA LEU A 70 -0.79 8.38 -9.29
C LEU A 70 -0.21 9.80 -9.24
N ASP A 71 -0.98 10.79 -8.83
CA ASP A 71 -0.53 12.18 -8.78
C ASP A 71 0.47 12.36 -7.62
N PRO A 72 1.67 12.91 -7.85
CA PRO A 72 2.62 13.22 -6.78
C PRO A 72 2.01 14.04 -5.64
N ASN A 73 1.04 14.91 -5.95
CA ASN A 73 0.34 15.72 -4.96
C ASN A 73 -0.47 14.88 -3.97
N TYR A 74 -0.89 13.67 -4.34
CA TYR A 74 -1.60 12.77 -3.43
C TYR A 74 -0.75 12.44 -2.18
N LYS A 75 0.53 12.11 -2.41
CA LYS A 75 1.47 11.79 -1.33
C LYS A 75 1.79 13.02 -0.49
N ILE A 76 2.00 14.17 -1.15
CA ILE A 76 2.27 15.45 -0.49
C ILE A 76 1.11 15.82 0.44
N GLN A 77 -0.13 15.66 -0.02
CA GLN A 77 -1.32 15.96 0.79
C GLN A 77 -1.43 15.00 1.98
N LEU A 78 -1.25 13.69 1.78
CA LEU A 78 -1.18 12.73 2.88
C LEU A 78 -0.08 13.04 3.91
N GLN A 79 1.07 13.56 3.48
CA GLN A 79 2.13 14.02 4.38
C GLN A 79 1.73 15.29 5.14
N SER A 80 1.12 16.26 4.44
CA SER A 80 0.68 17.54 5.04
C SER A 80 -0.34 17.35 6.15
N VAL A 81 -1.23 16.36 6.02
CA VAL A 81 -2.21 16.00 7.06
C VAL A 81 -1.64 15.05 8.13
N ARG A 82 -0.31 14.87 8.17
CA ARG A 82 0.44 13.97 9.06
C ARG A 82 -0.10 12.54 9.05
N LYS A 83 -0.53 12.05 7.88
CA LYS A 83 -1.08 10.69 7.71
C LYS A 83 -0.06 9.68 7.19
N LEU A 84 1.11 10.12 6.73
CA LEU A 84 2.25 9.26 6.35
C LEU A 84 3.41 9.37 7.34
N ILE A 85 4.07 8.23 7.63
CA ILE A 85 5.26 8.15 8.50
C ILE A 85 6.55 8.44 7.71
N ILE A 86 6.67 8.01 6.44
CA ILE A 86 7.97 8.01 5.72
C ILE A 86 7.83 8.49 4.26
N ASN A 87 8.73 9.37 3.84
CA ASN A 87 8.94 9.81 2.46
C ASN A 87 10.20 9.09 1.89
N PHE A 88 10.04 8.24 0.87
CA PHE A 88 11.11 7.39 0.32
C PHE A 88 12.11 8.13 -0.58
N GLU A 89 12.47 9.39 -0.28
CA GLU A 89 13.58 10.05 -0.98
C GLU A 89 14.94 9.40 -0.66
N ASN A 90 15.05 8.72 0.50
CA ASN A 90 16.12 7.77 0.74
C ASN A 90 15.64 6.37 0.37
N LYS A 91 16.19 5.83 -0.72
CA LYS A 91 15.97 4.47 -1.24
C LYS A 91 16.44 3.37 -0.27
N SER A 92 15.90 3.29 0.94
CA SER A 92 16.01 2.10 1.77
C SER A 92 15.19 1.00 1.09
N LEU A 93 15.91 0.09 0.44
CA LEU A 93 15.38 -1.00 -0.37
C LEU A 93 14.42 -1.84 0.47
N ILE A 94 13.10 -1.64 0.30
CA ILE A 94 12.13 -2.58 0.85
C ILE A 94 12.26 -3.87 0.04
N ARG A 95 12.81 -4.91 0.66
CA ARG A 95 12.83 -6.26 0.10
C ARG A 95 11.52 -6.97 0.45
N ILE A 96 10.63 -7.06 -0.53
CA ILE A 96 9.37 -7.80 -0.41
C ILE A 96 9.62 -9.24 -0.88
N SER A 97 9.58 -10.21 0.04
CA SER A 97 9.77 -11.63 -0.26
C SER A 97 8.48 -12.41 0.00
N ALA A 98 7.77 -12.79 -1.07
CA ALA A 98 6.61 -13.69 -0.96
C ALA A 98 7.07 -15.14 -1.08
N ILE A 99 6.81 -15.96 -0.06
CA ILE A 99 7.15 -17.40 -0.07
C ILE A 99 5.92 -18.18 -0.52
N TYR A 100 6.07 -18.94 -1.61
CA TYR A 100 5.04 -19.80 -2.17
C TYR A 100 5.30 -21.24 -1.72
N GLN A 101 4.33 -21.87 -1.05
CA GLN A 101 4.32 -23.33 -0.92
C GLN A 101 2.91 -23.79 -1.25
N ASP A 102 2.71 -24.31 -2.46
CA ASP A 102 1.57 -25.17 -2.71
C ASP A 102 1.77 -26.41 -1.85
N LEU A 103 0.85 -26.68 -0.92
CA LEU A 103 0.69 -28.03 -0.40
C LEU A 103 0.17 -28.91 -1.54
N ILE A 104 1.06 -29.31 -2.44
CA ILE A 104 0.84 -30.52 -3.24
C ILE A 104 1.10 -31.67 -2.26
N PHE A 105 0.07 -32.05 -1.52
CA PHE A 105 0.02 -33.41 -1.01
C PHE A 105 -0.06 -34.33 -2.24
N PRO A 106 0.92 -35.22 -2.50
CA PRO A 106 0.75 -36.21 -3.54
C PRO A 106 -0.44 -37.08 -3.16
N SER A 107 -1.51 -37.03 -3.95
CA SER A 107 -2.65 -37.93 -3.82
C SER A 107 -2.18 -39.37 -4.03
N ARG A 108 -2.02 -40.10 -2.93
CA ARG A 108 -1.97 -41.57 -2.91
C ARG A 108 -3.26 -42.06 -2.27
N TRP A 109 -4.17 -42.57 -3.10
CA TRP A 109 -5.02 -43.75 -2.86
C TRP A 109 -5.43 -44.30 -4.22
#